data_AF-A0A9E2E9U6-F1
#
_entry.id   AF-A0A9E2E9U6-F1
#
_cell.length_a   1.000
_cell.length_b   1.000
_cell.length_c   1.000
_cell.angle_alpha   90.00
_cell.angle_beta   90.00
_cell.angle_gamma   90.00
#
_symmetry.space_group_name_H-M   'P 1'
#
loop_
_entity.id
_entity.type
_entity.pdbx_description
1 polymer ?
#
loop_
_entity_poly.entity_id
_entity_poly.type
_entity_poly.pdbx_seq_one_letter_code
_entity_poly.pdbx_strand_id
1 'polypeptide(L)'
;MAKINKPTAKQEAFCLAVIDPNIPDATAAYRSAYDCSKMKPATVNRAAKQLMDNPKIATRIAELRAPALKKLNITLENVLCELARVAFANIGDFLEIGENGKATTTLDGIAPEQLTAIKKVKTTEVLNGDGDVVGYNNEFELGDKLRALEMLGRHVGAFPNARDKRDTNVTINQEVSVTRIELARRMAFIIEDGFLATESS
;
A
#
# COMPACT_ATOMS: atom_id res chain seq x y z
N MET A 1 12.00 -30.20 23.29
CA MET A 1 12.39 -28.97 22.56
C MET A 1 12.19 -29.21 21.07
N ALA A 2 11.30 -28.46 20.41
CA ALA A 2 11.09 -28.58 18.97
C ALA A 2 12.39 -28.19 18.24
N LYS A 3 12.89 -29.04 17.34
CA LYS A 3 14.08 -28.73 16.52
C LYS A 3 13.80 -27.44 15.75
N ILE A 4 14.53 -26.37 16.07
CA ILE A 4 14.50 -25.13 15.29
C ILE A 4 14.96 -25.51 13.87
N ASN A 5 14.01 -25.55 12.95
CA ASN A 5 14.22 -25.99 11.57
C ASN A 5 14.98 -24.89 10.83
N LYS A 6 16.32 -24.85 10.99
CA LYS A 6 17.17 -23.80 10.42
C LYS A 6 17.42 -24.04 8.92
N PRO A 7 17.48 -22.98 8.09
CA PRO A 7 17.91 -23.09 6.70
C PRO A 7 19.31 -23.70 6.58
N THR A 8 19.55 -24.49 5.53
CA THR A 8 20.92 -24.89 5.18
C THR A 8 21.73 -23.70 4.67
N ALA A 9 23.05 -23.80 4.57
CA ALA A 9 23.88 -22.70 4.08
C ALA A 9 23.46 -22.18 2.68
N LYS A 10 23.11 -23.09 1.76
CA LYS A 10 22.60 -22.72 0.42
C LYS A 10 21.21 -22.05 0.48
N GLN A 11 20.35 -22.55 1.37
CA GLN A 11 19.03 -21.95 1.60
C GLN A 11 19.14 -20.56 2.23
N GLU A 12 20.09 -20.35 3.12
CA GLU A 12 20.38 -19.03 3.71
C GLU A 12 20.89 -18.07 2.64
N ALA A 13 21.83 -18.50 1.79
CA ALA A 13 22.31 -17.70 0.66
C ALA A 13 21.17 -17.30 -0.28
N PHE A 14 20.22 -18.21 -0.54
CA PHE A 14 19.01 -17.90 -1.28
C PHE A 14 18.14 -16.86 -0.57
N CYS A 15 17.92 -16.98 0.74
CA CYS A 15 17.13 -16.00 1.50
C CYS A 15 17.76 -14.60 1.43
N LEU A 16 19.09 -14.51 1.56
CA LEU A 16 19.82 -13.25 1.43
C LEU A 16 19.72 -12.66 0.01
N ALA A 17 19.81 -13.50 -1.02
CA ALA A 17 19.65 -13.06 -2.39
C ALA A 17 18.22 -12.59 -2.70
N VAL A 18 17.19 -13.16 -2.07
CA VAL A 18 15.78 -12.74 -2.28
C VAL A 18 15.49 -11.34 -1.69
N ILE A 19 16.23 -10.91 -0.68
CA ILE A 19 16.06 -9.58 -0.06
C ILE A 19 17.02 -8.54 -0.64
N ASP A 20 17.96 -8.95 -1.51
CA ASP A 20 18.92 -8.05 -2.13
C ASP A 20 18.21 -7.19 -3.21
N PRO A 21 18.24 -5.85 -3.11
CA PRO A 21 17.59 -4.97 -4.07
C PRO A 21 18.16 -5.07 -5.48
N ASN A 22 19.36 -5.64 -5.66
CA ASN A 22 19.97 -5.83 -6.98
C ASN A 22 19.53 -7.13 -7.66
N ILE A 23 18.79 -8.00 -6.96
CA ILE A 23 18.29 -9.26 -7.50
C ILE A 23 16.80 -9.11 -7.87
N PRO A 24 16.45 -9.24 -9.17
CA PRO A 24 15.12 -8.84 -9.65
C PRO A 24 14.00 -9.81 -9.28
N ASP A 25 14.31 -11.10 -9.11
CA ASP A 25 13.31 -12.13 -8.85
C ASP A 25 13.90 -13.36 -8.13
N ALA A 26 13.00 -14.25 -7.66
CA ALA A 26 13.38 -15.49 -6.99
C ALA A 26 14.17 -16.46 -7.89
N THR A 27 14.00 -16.40 -9.21
CA THR A 27 14.77 -17.23 -10.15
C THR A 27 16.22 -16.76 -10.21
N ALA A 28 16.45 -15.44 -10.26
CA ALA A 28 17.78 -14.84 -10.17
C ALA A 28 18.44 -15.12 -8.82
N ALA A 29 17.69 -15.03 -7.71
CA ALA A 29 18.17 -15.41 -6.38
C ALA A 29 18.57 -16.89 -6.29
N TYR A 30 17.82 -17.77 -6.96
CA TYR A 30 18.16 -19.19 -7.02
C TYR A 30 19.46 -19.42 -7.79
N ARG A 31 19.67 -18.71 -8.91
CA ARG A 31 20.90 -18.80 -9.70
C ARG A 31 22.14 -18.31 -8.95
N SER A 32 22.00 -17.34 -8.05
CA SER A 32 23.12 -16.87 -7.23
C SER A 32 23.44 -17.81 -6.06
N ALA A 33 22.45 -18.54 -5.55
CA ALA A 33 22.62 -19.44 -4.41
C ALA A 33 22.94 -20.91 -4.77
N TYR A 34 22.62 -21.35 -5.99
CA TYR A 34 22.75 -22.75 -6.43
C TYR A 34 23.47 -22.88 -7.78
N ASP A 35 24.24 -23.95 -7.93
CA ASP A 35 24.80 -24.33 -9.24
C ASP A 35 23.67 -24.76 -10.19
N CYS A 36 23.45 -23.92 -11.21
CA CYS A 36 22.44 -24.11 -12.23
C CYS A 36 23.01 -24.50 -13.60
N SER A 37 24.33 -24.76 -13.70
CA SER A 37 25.02 -25.01 -14.97
C SER A 37 24.43 -26.17 -15.79
N LYS A 38 23.85 -27.17 -15.11
CA LYS A 38 23.21 -28.35 -15.71
C LYS A 38 21.68 -28.29 -15.71
N MET A 39 21.08 -27.13 -15.42
CA MET A 39 19.63 -26.97 -15.28
C MET A 39 19.05 -26.17 -16.43
N LYS A 40 17.92 -26.65 -16.98
CA LYS A 40 17.13 -25.87 -17.93
C LYS A 40 16.50 -24.65 -17.20
N PRO A 41 16.32 -23.50 -17.87
CA PRO A 41 15.72 -22.31 -17.26
C PRO A 41 14.36 -22.57 -16.57
N ALA A 42 13.49 -23.38 -17.18
CA ALA A 42 12.19 -23.75 -16.60
C ALA A 42 12.32 -24.55 -15.29
N THR A 43 13.36 -25.38 -15.16
CA THR A 43 13.63 -26.14 -13.93
C THR A 43 14.08 -25.21 -12.81
N VAL A 44 14.95 -24.23 -13.11
CA VAL A 44 15.39 -23.22 -12.13
C VAL A 44 14.21 -22.42 -11.61
N ASN A 45 13.32 -21.96 -12.50
CA ASN A 45 12.13 -21.20 -12.09
C ASN A 45 11.21 -22.01 -11.17
N ARG A 46 10.93 -23.29 -11.51
CA ARG A 46 10.12 -24.17 -10.66
C ARG A 46 10.77 -24.43 -9.30
N ALA A 47 12.08 -24.67 -9.27
CA ALA A 47 12.82 -24.90 -8.03
C ALA A 47 12.80 -23.65 -7.13
N ALA A 48 13.01 -22.47 -7.70
CA ALA A 48 12.90 -21.19 -6.99
C ALA A 48 11.52 -21.01 -6.37
N LYS A 49 10.44 -21.29 -7.14
CA LYS A 49 9.07 -21.23 -6.63
C LYS A 49 8.87 -22.19 -5.47
N GLN A 50 9.25 -23.46 -5.63
CA GLN A 50 9.11 -24.47 -4.59
C GLN A 50 9.88 -24.08 -3.31
N LEU A 51 11.02 -23.40 -3.45
CA LEU A 51 11.80 -22.94 -2.31
C LEU A 51 11.12 -21.77 -1.58
N MET A 52 10.51 -20.84 -2.33
CA MET A 52 9.70 -19.74 -1.76
C MET A 52 8.47 -20.25 -1.00
N ASP A 53 7.88 -21.37 -1.42
CA ASP A 53 6.73 -21.99 -0.76
C ASP A 53 7.08 -22.77 0.51
N ASN A 54 8.36 -23.05 0.71
CA ASN A 54 8.79 -23.79 1.87
C ASN A 54 8.58 -22.92 3.13
N PRO A 55 7.75 -23.34 4.10
CA PRO A 55 7.44 -22.53 5.28
C PRO A 55 8.69 -22.07 6.04
N LYS A 56 9.75 -22.90 6.04
CA LYS A 56 11.04 -22.57 6.66
C LYS A 56 11.71 -21.37 5.99
N ILE A 57 11.70 -21.33 4.66
CA ILE A 57 12.33 -20.29 3.86
C ILE A 57 11.50 -19.01 3.93
N ALA A 58 10.18 -19.14 3.79
CA ALA A 58 9.26 -18.02 3.94
C ALA A 58 9.41 -17.33 5.30
N THR A 59 9.48 -18.11 6.40
CA THR A 59 9.71 -17.59 7.75
C THR A 59 11.06 -16.86 7.83
N ARG A 60 12.14 -17.45 7.30
CA ARG A 60 13.46 -16.83 7.32
C ARG A 60 13.50 -15.50 6.56
N ILE A 61 12.88 -15.44 5.38
CA ILE A 61 12.81 -14.20 4.60
C ILE A 61 12.03 -13.11 5.37
N ALA A 62 10.94 -13.49 6.05
CA ALA A 62 10.19 -12.56 6.89
C ALA A 62 11.04 -12.02 8.05
N GLU A 63 11.79 -12.88 8.74
CA GLU A 63 12.74 -12.48 9.79
C GLU A 63 13.80 -11.50 9.27
N LEU A 64 14.33 -11.74 8.06
CA LEU A 64 15.35 -10.88 7.46
C LEU A 64 14.79 -9.51 7.03
N ARG A 65 13.52 -9.44 6.63
CA ARG A 65 12.84 -8.19 6.27
C ARG A 65 12.40 -7.38 7.48
N ALA A 66 12.10 -8.04 8.60
CA ALA A 66 11.54 -7.40 9.79
C ALA A 66 12.35 -6.19 10.32
N PRO A 67 13.70 -6.21 10.38
CA PRO A 67 14.46 -5.04 10.83
C PRO A 67 14.30 -3.82 9.92
N ALA A 68 14.23 -4.03 8.60
CA ALA A 68 14.03 -2.94 7.64
C ALA A 68 12.63 -2.34 7.77
N LEU A 69 11.60 -3.19 7.85
CA LEU A 69 10.22 -2.75 8.07
C LEU A 69 10.07 -2.00 9.39
N LYS A 70 10.70 -2.51 10.46
CA LYS A 70 10.71 -1.85 11.78
C LYS A 70 11.41 -0.50 11.74
N LYS A 71 12.56 -0.40 11.07
CA LYS A 71 13.29 0.87 10.91
C LYS A 71 12.49 1.91 10.13
N LEU A 72 11.69 1.47 9.16
CA LEU A 72 10.84 2.34 8.34
C LEU A 72 9.44 2.55 8.94
N ASN A 73 9.12 1.95 10.09
CA ASN A 73 7.79 1.93 10.68
C ASN A 73 6.67 1.54 9.69
N ILE A 74 6.99 0.65 8.74
CA ILE A 74 6.03 0.14 7.76
C ILE A 74 5.29 -1.03 8.40
N THR A 75 4.06 -0.78 8.82
CA THR A 75 3.13 -1.79 9.36
C THR A 75 1.96 -2.01 8.39
N LEU A 76 1.22 -3.11 8.57
CA LEU A 76 0.02 -3.36 7.76
C LEU A 76 -1.01 -2.24 7.99
N GLU A 77 -1.17 -1.81 9.23
CA GLU A 77 -2.07 -0.74 9.65
C GLU A 77 -1.73 0.56 8.92
N ASN A 78 -0.46 0.96 8.89
CA ASN A 78 -0.03 2.20 8.23
C ASN A 78 -0.24 2.12 6.70
N VAL A 79 0.02 0.96 6.08
CA VAL A 79 -0.24 0.75 4.65
C VAL A 79 -1.73 0.84 4.32
N LEU A 80 -2.59 0.24 5.15
CA LEU A 80 -4.03 0.31 4.98
C LEU A 80 -4.57 1.72 5.20
N CYS A 81 -4.03 2.46 6.16
CA CYS A 81 -4.39 3.87 6.40
C CYS A 81 -4.05 4.73 5.18
N GLU A 82 -2.85 4.60 4.60
CA GLU A 82 -2.47 5.36 3.41
C GLU A 82 -3.32 4.98 2.18
N LEU A 83 -3.59 3.67 1.98
CA LEU A 83 -4.49 3.22 0.93
C LEU A 83 -5.90 3.79 1.12
N ALA A 84 -6.40 3.86 2.36
CA ALA A 84 -7.70 4.43 2.68
C ALA A 84 -7.76 5.94 2.38
N ARG A 85 -6.70 6.70 2.69
CA ARG A 85 -6.61 8.12 2.35
C ARG A 85 -6.75 8.35 0.84
N VAL A 86 -6.06 7.57 0.02
CA VAL A 86 -6.20 7.64 -1.45
C VAL A 86 -7.58 7.18 -1.92
N ALA A 87 -8.08 6.07 -1.40
CA ALA A 87 -9.35 5.47 -1.78
C ALA A 87 -10.57 6.35 -1.45
N PHE A 88 -10.49 7.10 -0.36
CA PHE A 88 -11.60 7.91 0.15
C PHE A 88 -11.38 9.42 0.00
N ALA A 89 -10.25 9.84 -0.60
CA ALA A 89 -10.01 11.22 -0.96
C ALA A 89 -11.21 11.83 -1.71
N ASN A 90 -11.61 13.01 -1.27
CA ASN A 90 -12.70 13.77 -1.84
C ASN A 90 -12.13 15.00 -2.53
N ILE A 91 -12.39 15.13 -3.83
CA ILE A 91 -11.91 16.29 -4.59
C ILE A 91 -12.50 17.61 -4.06
N GLY A 92 -13.68 17.57 -3.45
CA GLY A 92 -14.32 18.75 -2.85
C GLY A 92 -13.52 19.38 -1.71
N ASP A 93 -12.63 18.61 -1.07
CA ASP A 93 -11.77 19.11 0.01
C ASP A 93 -10.66 20.04 -0.52
N PHE A 94 -10.45 20.06 -1.83
CA PHE A 94 -9.42 20.84 -2.53
C PHE A 94 -10.03 21.92 -3.45
N LEU A 95 -11.32 22.19 -3.30
CA LEU A 95 -12.06 23.13 -4.14
C LEU A 95 -12.67 24.24 -3.30
N GLU A 96 -12.51 25.47 -3.78
CA GLU A 96 -13.29 26.64 -3.36
C GLU A 96 -14.36 26.90 -4.41
N ILE A 97 -15.62 27.01 -3.98
CA ILE A 97 -16.73 27.33 -4.87
C ILE A 97 -17.08 28.80 -4.66
N GLY A 98 -16.84 29.62 -5.67
CA GLY A 98 -17.20 31.05 -5.66
C GLY A 98 -18.70 31.29 -5.80
N GLU A 99 -19.13 32.53 -5.60
CA GLU A 99 -20.54 32.95 -5.59
C GLU A 99 -21.34 32.61 -6.87
N ASN A 100 -20.65 32.42 -8.00
CA ASN A 100 -21.24 32.05 -9.29
C ASN A 100 -21.18 30.55 -9.59
N GLY A 101 -20.82 29.72 -8.62
CA GLY A 101 -20.64 28.28 -8.80
C GLY A 101 -19.34 27.88 -9.52
N LYS A 102 -18.43 28.84 -9.79
CA LYS A 102 -17.11 28.54 -10.34
C LYS A 102 -16.25 27.88 -9.27
N ALA A 103 -15.79 26.67 -9.54
CA ALA A 103 -14.82 25.98 -8.71
C ALA A 103 -13.40 26.44 -9.05
N THR A 104 -12.62 26.78 -8.02
CA THR A 104 -11.18 27.00 -8.07
C THR A 104 -10.49 26.00 -7.17
N THR A 105 -9.31 25.56 -7.56
CA THR A 105 -8.49 24.66 -6.76
C THR A 105 -7.78 25.45 -5.67
N THR A 106 -7.81 24.93 -4.45
CA THR A 106 -7.11 25.50 -3.30
C THR A 106 -6.29 24.41 -2.63
N LEU A 107 -5.17 24.80 -2.03
CA LEU A 107 -4.40 23.97 -1.11
C LEU A 107 -4.33 24.61 0.28
N ASP A 108 -5.07 25.71 0.49
CA ASP A 108 -5.10 26.42 1.76
C ASP A 108 -5.99 25.69 2.78
N GLY A 109 -5.55 25.67 4.03
CA GLY A 109 -6.29 25.03 5.13
C GLY A 109 -6.50 23.52 5.02
N ILE A 110 -5.84 22.84 4.09
CA ILE A 110 -5.99 21.38 3.89
C ILE A 110 -5.24 20.60 4.96
N ALA A 111 -5.90 19.61 5.55
CA ALA A 111 -5.30 18.77 6.57
C ALA A 111 -4.12 17.95 6.00
N PRO A 112 -3.03 17.75 6.76
CA PRO A 112 -1.87 16.97 6.29
C PRO A 112 -2.23 15.58 5.76
N GLU A 113 -3.24 14.94 6.33
CA GLU A 113 -3.72 13.61 5.95
C GLU A 113 -4.40 13.60 4.57
N GLN A 114 -5.01 14.72 4.16
CA GLN A 114 -5.62 14.86 2.83
C GLN A 114 -4.53 15.07 1.76
N LEU A 115 -3.43 15.74 2.11
CA LEU A 115 -2.30 15.94 1.20
C LEU A 115 -1.65 14.62 0.75
N THR A 116 -1.72 13.55 1.57
CA THR A 116 -1.12 12.26 1.19
C THR A 116 -1.82 11.59 -0.01
N ALA A 117 -3.06 12.00 -0.32
CA ALA A 117 -3.76 11.54 -1.50
C ALA A 117 -3.35 12.26 -2.78
N ILE A 118 -2.60 13.37 -2.70
CA ILE A 118 -2.13 14.10 -3.88
C ILE A 118 -0.95 13.36 -4.50
N LYS A 119 -1.11 12.98 -5.77
CA LYS A 119 -0.08 12.33 -6.58
C LYS A 119 0.86 13.34 -7.24
N LYS A 120 0.35 14.53 -7.59
CA LYS A 120 1.10 15.57 -8.30
C LYS A 120 0.53 16.95 -8.02
N VAL A 121 1.40 17.95 -7.90
CA VAL A 121 1.05 19.38 -7.87
C VAL A 121 1.84 20.09 -8.97
N LYS A 122 1.19 21.05 -9.63
CA LYS A 122 1.79 21.98 -10.56
C LYS A 122 1.33 23.38 -10.20
N THR A 123 2.27 24.28 -9.98
CA THR A 123 2.00 25.67 -9.66
C THR A 123 2.48 26.55 -10.81
N THR A 124 1.64 27.48 -11.24
CA THR A 124 1.99 28.48 -12.26
C THR A 124 1.73 29.88 -11.72
N GLU A 125 2.69 30.77 -11.92
CA GLU A 125 2.55 32.18 -11.58
C GLU A 125 1.53 32.85 -12.49
N VAL A 126 0.71 33.70 -11.90
CA VAL A 126 -0.19 34.61 -12.59
C VAL A 126 0.48 35.97 -12.61
N LEU A 127 0.78 36.48 -13.81
CA LEU A 127 1.43 37.78 -13.98
C LEU A 127 0.40 38.86 -14.32
N ASN A 128 0.62 40.09 -13.86
CA ASN A 128 -0.10 41.26 -14.35
C ASN A 128 0.46 41.74 -15.71
N GLY A 129 -0.12 42.82 -16.25
CA GLY A 129 0.34 43.42 -17.51
C GLY A 129 1.76 44.00 -17.47
N ASP A 130 2.30 44.26 -16.27
CA ASP A 130 3.64 44.80 -16.04
C ASP A 130 4.70 43.69 -15.81
N GLY A 131 4.27 42.43 -15.75
CA GLY A 131 5.12 41.26 -15.52
C GLY A 131 5.33 40.89 -14.05
N ASP A 132 4.67 41.56 -13.11
CA ASP A 132 4.72 41.22 -11.69
C ASP A 132 3.82 40.02 -11.38
N VAL A 133 4.27 39.16 -10.46
CA VAL A 133 3.47 38.03 -9.94
C VAL A 133 2.36 38.57 -9.04
N VAL A 134 1.12 38.37 -9.46
CA VAL A 134 -0.10 38.77 -8.72
C VAL A 134 -0.86 37.58 -8.14
N GLY A 135 -0.42 36.36 -8.39
CA GLY A 135 -0.99 35.17 -7.78
C GLY A 135 -0.39 33.87 -8.30
N TYR A 136 -0.96 32.75 -7.85
CA TYR A 136 -0.57 31.41 -8.24
C TYR A 136 -1.81 30.58 -8.59
N ASN A 137 -1.76 29.84 -9.69
CA ASN A 137 -2.72 28.79 -9.98
C ASN A 137 -2.10 27.44 -9.61
N ASN A 138 -2.82 26.64 -8.83
CA ASN A 138 -2.41 25.29 -8.43
C ASN A 138 -3.27 24.25 -9.15
N GLU A 139 -2.67 23.42 -9.99
CA GLU A 139 -3.28 22.22 -10.55
C GLU A 139 -2.78 21.00 -9.75
N PHE A 140 -3.65 20.07 -9.41
CA PHE A 140 -3.24 18.83 -8.73
C PHE A 140 -3.92 17.60 -9.34
N GLU A 141 -3.28 16.44 -9.16
CA GLU A 141 -3.80 15.13 -9.52
C GLU A 141 -3.88 14.29 -8.25
N LEU A 142 -5.04 13.67 -7.99
CA LEU A 142 -5.19 12.71 -6.89
C LEU A 142 -4.64 11.34 -7.29
N GLY A 143 -4.28 10.54 -6.29
CA GLY A 143 -3.89 9.15 -6.46
C GLY A 143 -4.99 8.29 -7.09
N ASP A 144 -4.60 7.10 -7.55
CA ASP A 144 -5.52 6.17 -8.21
C ASP A 144 -6.53 5.58 -7.22
N LYS A 145 -7.66 6.26 -7.10
CA LYS A 145 -8.77 5.91 -6.21
C LYS A 145 -9.33 4.52 -6.49
N LEU A 146 -9.48 4.14 -7.76
CA LEU A 146 -10.05 2.85 -8.14
C LEU A 146 -9.14 1.70 -7.74
N ARG A 147 -7.83 1.83 -8.01
CA ARG A 147 -6.85 0.82 -7.58
C ARG A 147 -6.75 0.72 -6.07
N ALA A 148 -6.79 1.84 -5.35
CA ALA A 148 -6.77 1.83 -3.89
C ALA A 148 -8.02 1.12 -3.32
N LEU A 149 -9.21 1.40 -3.86
CA LEU A 149 -10.45 0.70 -3.49
C LEU A 149 -10.42 -0.79 -3.83
N GLU A 150 -9.84 -1.17 -4.97
CA GLU A 150 -9.68 -2.58 -5.34
C GLU A 150 -8.77 -3.31 -4.33
N MET A 151 -7.62 -2.72 -3.99
CA MET A 151 -6.67 -3.29 -3.04
C MET A 151 -7.29 -3.46 -1.65
N LEU A 152 -8.00 -2.44 -1.16
CA LEU A 152 -8.72 -2.51 0.11
C LEU A 152 -9.86 -3.54 0.06
N GLY A 153 -10.64 -3.56 -1.02
CA GLY A 153 -11.73 -4.52 -1.21
C GLY A 153 -11.25 -5.97 -1.27
N ARG A 154 -10.09 -6.23 -1.88
CA ARG A 154 -9.44 -7.54 -1.85
C ARG A 154 -8.98 -7.91 -0.44
N HIS A 155 -8.44 -6.96 0.32
CA HIS A 155 -8.00 -7.18 1.69
C HIS A 155 -9.16 -7.56 2.63
N VAL A 156 -10.31 -6.89 2.50
CA VAL A 156 -11.51 -7.17 3.32
C VAL A 156 -12.38 -8.31 2.77
N GLY A 157 -11.97 -8.96 1.68
CA GLY A 157 -12.70 -10.08 1.08
C GLY A 157 -13.92 -9.71 0.23
N ALA A 158 -14.13 -8.42 -0.07
CA ALA A 158 -15.20 -7.97 -0.96
C ALA A 158 -14.99 -8.38 -2.43
N PHE A 159 -13.73 -8.60 -2.82
CA PHE A 159 -13.34 -9.05 -4.17
C PHE A 159 -12.55 -10.36 -4.09
N PRO A 160 -13.22 -11.53 -4.10
CA PRO A 160 -12.53 -12.81 -4.07
C PRO A 160 -11.65 -12.98 -5.32
N ASN A 161 -10.47 -13.57 -5.14
CA ASN A 161 -9.59 -13.89 -6.27
C ASN A 161 -10.18 -15.06 -7.07
N ALA A 162 -10.03 -15.06 -8.39
CA ALA A 162 -10.52 -16.16 -9.24
C ALA A 162 -9.92 -17.56 -8.89
N ARG A 163 -8.88 -17.60 -8.05
CA ARG A 163 -8.25 -18.82 -7.52
C ARG A 163 -8.87 -19.31 -6.19
N ASP A 164 -9.72 -18.51 -5.55
CA ASP A 164 -10.52 -18.90 -4.39
C ASP A 164 -11.79 -19.65 -4.84
N LYS A 165 -11.60 -20.77 -5.53
CA LYS A 165 -12.62 -21.82 -5.59
C LYS A 165 -12.37 -22.78 -4.44
N ARG A 166 -12.60 -22.33 -3.22
CA ARG A 166 -12.88 -23.23 -2.10
C ARG A 166 -14.29 -22.94 -1.66
N ASP A 167 -15.08 -24.00 -1.55
CA ASP A 167 -16.48 -24.01 -1.14
C ASP A 167 -16.69 -23.20 0.14
N THR A 168 -16.88 -21.89 -0.03
CA THR A 168 -17.38 -21.02 1.01
C THR A 168 -18.68 -20.50 0.45
N ASN A 169 -19.77 -21.20 0.80
CA ASN A 169 -21.08 -20.57 0.89
C ASN A 169 -20.98 -19.46 1.94
N VAL A 170 -20.38 -18.33 1.58
CA VAL A 170 -20.60 -17.08 2.29
C VAL A 170 -21.93 -16.58 1.76
N THR A 171 -23.00 -16.91 2.47
CA THR A 171 -24.27 -16.24 2.30
C THR A 171 -24.07 -14.78 2.70
N ILE A 172 -23.83 -13.92 1.72
CA ILE A 172 -23.84 -12.46 1.91
C ILE A 172 -25.32 -12.04 2.01
N ASN A 173 -25.97 -12.38 3.12
CA ASN A 173 -27.27 -11.84 3.46
C ASN A 173 -27.12 -11.01 4.72
N GLN A 174 -26.72 -9.75 4.52
CA GLN A 174 -27.30 -8.62 5.24
C GLN A 174 -26.99 -7.37 4.42
N GLU A 175 -28.05 -6.74 3.88
CA GLU A 175 -28.00 -5.40 3.33
C GLU A 175 -27.39 -4.47 4.36
N VAL A 176 -26.14 -4.07 4.17
CA VAL A 176 -25.55 -3.05 5.03
C VAL A 176 -25.91 -1.70 4.44
N SER A 177 -27.13 -1.24 4.72
CA SER A 177 -27.49 0.18 4.56
C SER A 177 -26.77 0.99 5.65
N VAL A 178 -25.44 1.03 5.60
CA VAL A 178 -24.70 2.00 6.40
C VAL A 178 -24.99 3.34 5.76
N THR A 179 -25.87 4.13 6.37
CA THR A 179 -26.01 5.53 5.98
C THR A 179 -24.63 6.17 5.99
N ARG A 180 -24.33 7.08 5.05
CA ARG A 180 -22.99 7.71 4.93
C ARG A 180 -22.48 8.27 6.27
N ILE A 181 -23.39 8.70 7.15
CA ILE A 181 -23.13 9.18 8.51
C ILE A 181 -22.51 8.09 9.39
N GLU A 182 -22.99 6.85 9.31
CA GLU A 182 -22.52 5.75 10.18
C GLU A 182 -21.16 5.20 9.70
N LEU A 183 -20.90 5.22 8.38
CA LEU A 183 -19.57 4.90 7.85
C LEU A 183 -18.55 5.98 8.21
N ALA A 184 -18.94 7.26 8.10
CA ALA A 184 -18.13 8.39 8.51
C ALA A 184 -17.83 8.35 10.02
N ARG A 185 -18.80 7.96 10.86
CA ARG A 185 -18.57 7.76 12.30
C ARG A 185 -17.58 6.64 12.59
N ARG A 186 -17.66 5.51 11.90
CA ARG A 186 -16.70 4.40 12.09
C ARG A 186 -15.31 4.77 11.61
N MET A 187 -15.21 5.52 10.51
CA MET A 187 -13.93 6.06 10.04
C MET A 187 -13.36 7.10 11.01
N ALA A 188 -14.19 8.02 11.53
CA ALA A 188 -13.78 9.01 12.52
C ALA A 188 -13.33 8.35 13.83
N PHE A 189 -14.04 7.33 14.31
CA PHE A 189 -13.67 6.57 15.51
C PHE A 189 -12.31 5.88 15.37
N ILE A 190 -12.01 5.31 14.19
CA ILE A 190 -10.70 4.71 13.89
C ILE A 190 -9.59 5.77 13.85
N ILE A 191 -9.92 7.01 13.47
CA ILE A 191 -8.97 8.13 13.43
C ILE A 191 -8.74 8.73 14.84
N GLU A 192 -9.78 8.83 15.68
CA GLU A 192 -9.69 9.37 17.05
C GLU A 192 -9.01 8.41 18.04
N ASP A 193 -9.29 7.10 17.99
CA ASP A 193 -8.63 6.11 18.85
C ASP A 193 -7.14 5.93 18.52
N GLY A 194 -6.73 6.25 17.29
CA GLY A 194 -5.32 6.31 16.90
C GLY A 194 -4.56 7.51 17.47
N PHE A 195 -5.27 8.56 17.89
CA PHE A 195 -4.70 9.81 18.43
C PHE A 195 -4.58 9.78 19.97
N LEU A 196 -5.48 9.10 20.67
CA LEU A 196 -5.45 9.02 22.15
C LEU A 196 -4.41 8.02 22.71
N ALA A 197 -3.84 7.14 21.88
CA ALA A 197 -2.80 6.20 22.29
C ALA A 197 -1.40 6.84 22.47
N THR A 198 -1.22 8.13 22.13
CA THR A 198 0.07 8.83 22.22
C THR A 198 0.18 9.87 23.34
N GLU A 199 -0.87 10.11 24.14
CA GLU A 199 -0.86 11.11 25.23
C GLU A 199 -0.98 10.52 26.65
N SER A 200 -0.69 9.23 26.85
CA SER A 200 -0.49 8.67 28.19
C SER A 200 0.88 8.02 28.34
N SER A 201 1.90 8.86 28.53
CA SER A 201 3.18 8.52 29.18
C SER A 201 3.69 9.71 29.96
#